data_AF-A0A645FYI6-F1
#
_entry.id   AF-A0A645FYI6-F1
#
_cell.length_a   1.000
_cell.length_b   1.000
_cell.length_c   1.000
_cell.angle_alpha   90.00
_cell.angle_beta   90.00
_cell.angle_gamma   90.00
#
_symmetry.space_group_name_H-M   'P 1'
#
loop_
_entity.id
_entity.type
_entity.pdbx_description
1 polymer ?
#
loop_
_entity_poly.entity_id
_entity_poly.type
_entity_poly.pdbx_seq_one_letter_code
_entity_poly.pdbx_strand_id
1 'polypeptide(L)'
;MLGALGFSFVSLLNQSEKVPMNLSPLFVAIFAFCFAVTLGVVWEIYEFTFDGILGLNMQKFMLENGTQLIGRAALADTMKDLIVDAAGALVVSIIGYISMKKQKDWLEKVQLRRVKHVEN
;
A
#
# COMPACT_ATOMS: atom_id res chain seq x y z
N MET A 1 2.56 -3.22 9.55
CA MET A 1 1.57 -2.18 9.96
C MET A 1 1.02 -1.36 8.80
N LEU A 2 1.58 -1.45 7.58
CA LEU A 2 1.09 -0.77 6.38
C LEU A 2 -0.34 -1.14 5.96
N GLY A 3 -0.84 -2.33 6.30
CA GLY A 3 -2.22 -2.74 5.99
C GLY A 3 -3.30 -1.85 6.63
N ALA A 4 -3.06 -1.33 7.83
CA ALA A 4 -4.01 -0.41 8.51
C ALA A 4 -4.02 0.99 7.87
N LEU A 5 -2.85 1.44 7.38
CA LEU A 5 -2.74 2.66 6.58
C LEU A 5 -3.39 2.49 5.21
N GLY A 6 -3.16 1.36 4.54
CA GLY A 6 -3.80 1.02 3.28
C GLY A 6 -5.33 0.97 3.39
N PHE A 7 -5.86 0.36 4.45
CA PHE A 7 -7.30 0.35 4.72
C PHE A 7 -7.84 1.77 4.99
N SER A 8 -7.13 2.58 5.78
CA SER A 8 -7.51 3.97 6.05
C SER A 8 -7.51 4.83 4.78
N PHE A 9 -6.54 4.62 3.89
CA PHE A 9 -6.44 5.36 2.64
C PHE A 9 -7.54 4.96 1.65
N VAL A 10 -7.82 3.66 1.53
CA VAL A 10 -8.96 3.14 0.75
C VAL A 10 -10.27 3.70 1.32
N SER A 11 -10.42 3.73 2.65
CA SER A 11 -11.60 4.27 3.31
C SER A 11 -11.76 5.78 3.10
N LEU A 12 -10.67 6.55 3.05
CA LEU A 12 -10.69 7.98 2.74
C LEU A 12 -11.12 8.25 1.30
N LEU A 13 -10.58 7.48 0.35
CA LEU A 13 -10.99 7.55 -1.06
C LEU A 13 -12.45 7.09 -1.26
N ASN A 14 -12.92 6.16 -0.43
CA ASN A 14 -14.29 5.63 -0.48
C ASN A 14 -15.33 6.52 0.24
N GLN A 15 -14.92 7.50 1.05
CA GLN A 15 -15.84 8.42 1.75
C GLN A 15 -16.46 9.50 0.86
N SER A 16 -16.06 9.60 -0.42
CA SER A 16 -16.78 10.43 -1.38
C SER A 16 -17.98 9.67 -1.95
N GLU A 17 -19.07 9.58 -1.18
CA GLU A 17 -20.31 8.88 -1.55
C GLU A 17 -20.96 9.33 -2.87
N LYS A 18 -20.45 10.36 -3.56
CA LYS A 18 -21.01 10.84 -4.84
C LYS A 18 -19.97 11.45 -5.77
N VAL A 19 -18.86 10.76 -6.05
CA VAL A 19 -18.21 11.01 -7.34
C VAL A 19 -18.71 9.92 -8.29
N PRO A 20 -19.67 10.20 -9.20
CA PRO A 20 -19.91 9.32 -10.33
C PRO A 20 -18.66 9.36 -11.22
N MET A 21 -17.62 8.65 -10.78
CA MET A 21 -16.41 8.44 -11.54
C MET A 21 -16.83 7.47 -12.65
N ASN A 22 -17.19 7.99 -13.81
CA ASN A 22 -17.19 7.26 -15.08
C ASN A 22 -15.75 6.85 -15.48
N LEU A 23 -14.91 6.48 -14.50
CA LEU A 23 -13.56 6.01 -14.74
C LEU A 23 -13.62 4.50 -14.92
N SER A 24 -12.94 4.03 -15.95
CA SER A 24 -12.78 2.61 -16.19
C SER A 24 -12.18 1.94 -14.94
N PRO A 25 -12.75 0.81 -14.47
CA PRO A 25 -12.16 0.04 -13.37
C PRO A 25 -10.69 -0.30 -13.56
N LEU A 26 -10.25 -0.40 -14.83
CA LEU A 26 -8.84 -0.59 -15.17
C LEU A 26 -7.98 0.61 -14.79
N PHE A 27 -8.45 1.83 -15.06
CA PHE A 27 -7.75 3.06 -14.72
C PHE A 27 -7.57 3.17 -13.20
N VAL A 28 -8.64 2.89 -12.44
CA VAL A 28 -8.59 2.94 -10.96
C VAL A 28 -7.60 1.92 -10.41
N ALA A 29 -7.59 0.69 -10.94
CA ALA A 29 -6.66 -0.35 -10.49
C ALA A 29 -5.19 0.00 -10.78
N ILE A 30 -4.89 0.50 -11.98
CA ILE A 30 -3.53 0.92 -12.36
C ILE A 30 -3.09 2.10 -11.50
N PHE A 31 -3.96 3.10 -11.32
CA PHE A 31 -3.66 4.25 -10.47
C PHE A 31 -3.37 3.83 -9.03
N ALA A 32 -4.19 2.96 -8.45
CA ALA A 32 -4.00 2.45 -7.10
C ALA A 32 -2.67 1.68 -6.96
N PHE A 33 -2.31 0.87 -7.95
CA PHE A 33 -1.03 0.16 -8.00
C PHE A 33 0.16 1.14 -8.00
N CYS A 34 0.17 2.09 -8.93
CA CYS A 34 1.26 3.07 -9.05
C CYS A 34 1.37 3.94 -7.78
N PHE A 35 0.24 4.35 -7.21
CA PHE A 35 0.20 5.11 -5.97
C PHE A 35 0.79 4.32 -4.80
N ALA A 36 0.41 3.05 -4.64
CA ALA A 36 0.93 2.20 -3.58
C ALA A 36 2.46 1.99 -3.70
N VAL A 37 2.97 1.71 -4.90
CA VAL A 37 4.42 1.57 -5.14
C VAL A 37 5.16 2.88 -4.86
N THR A 38 4.56 4.03 -5.18
CA THR A 38 5.14 5.35 -4.88
C THR A 38 5.31 5.56 -3.38
N LEU A 39 4.34 5.12 -2.56
CA LEU A 39 4.48 5.18 -1.10
C LEU A 39 5.62 4.30 -0.58
N GLY A 40 5.82 3.11 -1.15
CA GLY A 40 6.97 2.25 -0.84
C GLY A 40 8.30 2.92 -1.16
N VAL A 41 8.42 3.56 -2.33
CA VAL A 41 9.62 4.35 -2.69
C VAL A 41 9.86 5.52 -1.74
N VAL A 42 8.80 6.22 -1.32
CA VAL A 42 8.91 7.32 -0.33
C VAL A 42 9.41 6.79 1.01
N TRP A 43 8.99 5.60 1.42
CA TRP A 43 9.51 4.95 2.62
C TRP A 43 11.01 4.68 2.51
N GLU A 44 11.48 4.10 1.42
CA GLU A 44 12.93 3.87 1.21
C GLU A 44 13.75 5.17 1.22
N ILE A 45 13.22 6.27 0.68
CA ILE A 45 13.89 7.58 0.75
C ILE A 45 14.00 8.06 2.20
N TYR A 46 12.96 7.84 3.01
CA TYR A 46 12.98 8.15 4.43
C TYR A 46 14.05 7.33 5.15
N GLU A 47 14.14 6.02 4.91
CA GLU A 47 15.16 5.16 5.51
C GLU A 47 16.57 5.60 5.14
N PHE A 48 16.82 5.79 3.84
CA PHE A 48 18.13 6.26 3.34
C PHE A 48 18.56 7.59 3.97
N THR A 49 17.63 8.52 4.08
CA THR A 49 17.90 9.85 4.66
C THR A 49 18.26 9.73 6.14
N PHE A 50 17.54 8.91 6.89
CA PHE A 50 17.74 8.77 8.33
C PHE A 50 18.97 7.91 8.66
N ASP A 51 19.29 6.90 7.85
CA ASP A 51 20.55 6.17 7.92
C ASP A 51 21.74 7.12 7.75
N GLY A 52 21.67 8.05 6.79
CA GLY A 52 22.72 9.04 6.54
C GLY A 52 22.85 10.12 7.62
N ILE A 53 21.73 10.66 8.13
CA ILE A 53 21.76 11.81 9.06
C ILE A 53 21.92 11.36 10.51
N LEU A 54 21.31 10.24 10.90
CA LEU A 54 21.28 9.78 12.30
C LEU A 54 22.19 8.58 12.56
N GLY A 55 22.87 8.06 11.53
CA GLY A 55 23.74 6.89 11.66
C GLY A 55 22.96 5.61 12.00
N LEU A 56 21.71 5.53 11.55
CA LEU A 56 20.87 4.34 11.71
C LEU A 56 21.27 3.25 10.69
N ASN A 57 20.60 2.10 10.79
CA ASN A 57 20.76 0.97 9.87
C ASN A 57 19.38 0.38 9.56
N MET A 58 18.50 1.23 9.05
CA MET A 58 17.14 0.92 8.64
C MET A 58 17.15 0.05 7.38
N GLN A 59 17.94 0.43 6.36
CA GLN A 59 18.07 -0.33 5.11
C GLN A 59 18.90 -1.62 5.25
N LYS A 60 19.37 -1.94 6.46
CA LYS A 60 20.20 -3.12 6.78
C LYS A 60 21.46 -3.26 5.92
N PHE A 61 22.11 -2.15 5.57
CA PHE A 61 23.37 -2.18 4.82
C PHE A 61 24.58 -2.64 5.65
N MET A 62 24.42 -2.81 6.97
CA MET A 62 25.47 -3.23 7.90
C MET A 62 24.99 -4.39 8.80
N LEU A 63 25.88 -5.33 9.12
CA LEU A 63 25.61 -6.41 10.08
C LEU A 63 25.67 -5.91 11.53
N GLU A 64 25.12 -6.69 12.47
CA GLU A 64 25.11 -6.35 13.90
C GLU A 64 26.50 -6.14 14.50
N ASN A 65 27.51 -6.81 13.95
CA ASN A 65 28.91 -6.66 14.36
C ASN A 65 29.61 -5.43 13.75
N GLY A 66 28.88 -4.58 13.01
CA GLY A 66 29.42 -3.37 12.36
C GLY A 66 30.06 -3.61 10.99
N THR A 67 30.03 -4.84 10.45
CA THR A 67 30.58 -5.12 9.13
C THR A 67 29.67 -4.55 8.04
N GLN A 68 30.19 -3.64 7.22
CA GLN A 68 29.46 -3.07 6.09
C GLN A 68 29.31 -4.09 4.96
N LEU A 69 28.09 -4.23 4.44
CA LEU A 69 27.83 -5.03 3.25
C LEU A 69 28.16 -4.21 2.00
N ILE A 70 28.60 -4.89 0.93
CA ILE A 70 29.02 -4.24 -0.32
C ILE A 70 28.22 -4.79 -1.50
N GLY A 71 27.86 -3.91 -2.43
CA GLY A 71 27.15 -4.26 -3.65
C GLY A 71 25.73 -4.76 -3.38
N ARG A 72 25.31 -5.83 -4.06
CA ARG A 72 23.93 -6.34 -3.97
C ARG A 72 23.52 -6.76 -2.56
N ALA A 73 24.46 -7.16 -1.71
CA ALA A 73 24.17 -7.56 -0.33
C ALA A 73 23.69 -6.36 0.50
N ALA A 74 24.28 -5.18 0.31
CA ALA A 74 23.88 -3.96 1.02
C ALA A 74 22.51 -3.43 0.56
N LEU A 75 22.09 -3.75 -0.67
CA LEU A 75 20.81 -3.33 -1.24
C LEU A 75 19.67 -4.34 -1.03
N ALA A 76 19.98 -5.51 -0.46
CA ALA A 76 19.07 -6.64 -0.47
C ALA A 76 17.79 -6.38 0.33
N ASP A 77 17.84 -5.58 1.39
CA ASP A 77 16.68 -5.29 2.23
C ASP A 77 15.72 -4.30 1.55
N THR A 78 16.21 -3.12 1.16
CA THR A 78 15.47 -2.17 0.32
C THR A 78 14.83 -2.81 -0.91
N MET A 79 15.58 -3.65 -1.62
CA MET A 79 15.04 -4.34 -2.78
C MET A 79 13.95 -5.35 -2.41
N LYS A 80 14.06 -6.02 -1.26
CA LYS A 80 13.03 -6.93 -0.77
C LYS A 80 11.75 -6.16 -0.43
N ASP A 81 11.87 -5.03 0.25
CA ASP A 81 10.71 -4.22 0.64
C ASP A 81 9.98 -3.67 -0.59
N LEU A 82 10.71 -3.09 -1.55
CA LEU A 82 10.13 -2.64 -2.82
C LEU A 82 9.46 -3.76 -3.62
N ILE A 83 10.06 -4.96 -3.67
CA ILE A 83 9.49 -6.11 -4.39
C ILE A 83 8.23 -6.61 -3.69
N VAL A 84 8.26 -6.75 -2.37
CA VAL A 84 7.12 -7.22 -1.57
C VAL A 84 5.96 -6.21 -1.64
N ASP A 85 6.24 -4.93 -1.54
CA ASP A 85 5.25 -3.85 -1.67
C ASP A 85 4.63 -3.84 -3.07
N ALA A 86 5.44 -3.94 -4.13
CA ALA A 86 4.94 -4.00 -5.49
C ALA A 86 4.09 -5.26 -5.74
N ALA A 87 4.53 -6.44 -5.26
CA ALA A 87 3.76 -7.67 -5.40
C ALA A 87 2.43 -7.60 -4.63
N GLY A 88 2.44 -7.08 -3.40
CA GLY A 88 1.25 -6.85 -2.59
C GLY A 88 0.28 -5.88 -3.24
N ALA A 89 0.78 -4.74 -3.72
CA ALA A 89 0.00 -3.74 -4.45
C ALA A 89 -0.62 -4.33 -5.74
N LEU A 90 0.12 -5.17 -6.46
CA LEU A 90 -0.37 -5.83 -7.67
C LEU A 90 -1.53 -6.78 -7.35
N VAL A 91 -1.39 -7.62 -6.32
CA VAL A 91 -2.45 -8.54 -5.90
C VAL A 91 -3.71 -7.76 -5.48
N VAL A 92 -3.55 -6.71 -4.66
CA VAL A 92 -4.68 -5.89 -4.19
C VAL A 92 -5.36 -5.15 -5.34
N SER A 93 -4.59 -4.58 -6.28
CA SER A 93 -5.14 -3.88 -7.45
C SER A 93 -5.88 -4.83 -8.41
N ILE A 94 -5.40 -6.05 -8.62
CA ILE A 94 -6.11 -7.09 -9.40
C ILE A 94 -7.42 -7.48 -8.71
N ILE A 95 -7.40 -7.70 -7.39
CA ILE A 95 -8.61 -8.02 -6.62
C ILE A 95 -9.61 -6.86 -6.72
N GLY A 96 -9.15 -5.62 -6.55
CA GLY A 96 -9.95 -4.40 -6.69
C GLY A 96 -10.59 -4.30 -8.07
N TYR A 97 -9.82 -4.52 -9.14
CA TYR A 97 -10.31 -4.56 -10.52
C TYR A 97 -11.42 -5.60 -10.72
N ILE A 98 -11.20 -6.83 -10.26
CA ILE A 98 -12.20 -7.92 -10.38
C ILE A 98 -13.45 -7.58 -9.57
N SER A 99 -13.31 -7.02 -8.37
CA SER A 99 -14.42 -6.61 -7.51
C SER A 99 -15.30 -5.55 -8.18
N MET A 100 -14.69 -4.51 -8.74
CA MET A 100 -15.39 -3.44 -9.45
C MET A 100 -16.06 -3.95 -10.73
N LYS A 101 -15.42 -4.87 -11.46
CA LYS A 101 -15.97 -5.44 -12.70
C LYS A 101 -17.14 -6.39 -12.46
N LYS A 102 -17.18 -7.07 -11.31
CA LYS A 102 -18.21 -8.08 -11.01
C LYS A 102 -19.42 -7.55 -10.21
N GLN A 103 -19.49 -6.25 -9.89
CA GLN A 103 -20.50 -5.68 -8.97
C GLN A 103 -20.75 -6.60 -7.76
N LYS A 104 -19.69 -7.17 -7.18
CA LYS A 104 -19.86 -8.11 -6.06
C LYS A 104 -19.87 -7.32 -4.75
N ASP A 105 -20.97 -7.46 -4.01
CA ASP A 105 -21.30 -7.05 -2.62
C ASP A 105 -20.25 -7.40 -1.54
N TRP A 106 -18.98 -7.63 -1.87
CA TRP A 106 -17.96 -7.97 -0.90
C TRP A 106 -17.58 -6.77 -0.03
N LEU A 107 -17.59 -5.55 -0.60
CA LEU A 107 -17.41 -4.31 0.16
C LEU A 107 -18.61 -4.02 1.10
N GLU A 108 -19.84 -4.41 0.72
CA GLU A 108 -21.01 -4.33 1.62
C GLU A 108 -20.93 -5.30 2.80
N LYS A 109 -20.21 -6.41 2.68
CA LYS A 109 -20.02 -7.37 3.79
C LYS A 109 -18.94 -6.93 4.78
N VAL A 110 -17.95 -6.15 4.32
CA VAL A 110 -16.89 -5.60 5.16
C VAL A 110 -17.34 -4.29 5.81
N GLN A 111 -18.21 -3.51 5.16
CA GLN A 111 -18.94 -2.43 5.80
C GLN A 111 -20.02 -3.01 6.70
N LEU A 112 -19.69 -3.14 7.99
CA LEU A 112 -20.60 -3.33 9.12
C LEU A 112 -22.02 -2.86 8.79
N ARG A 113 -23.00 -3.76 8.94
CA ARG A 113 -24.42 -3.41 9.01
C ARG A 113 -24.56 -2.25 10.00
N ARG A 114 -24.67 -1.02 9.48
CA ARG A 114 -25.25 0.08 10.24
C ARG A 114 -26.70 -0.34 10.45
N VAL A 115 -27.01 -0.78 11.67
CA VAL A 115 -28.36 -1.14 12.09
C VAL A 115 -29.29 -0.01 11.65
N LYS A 116 -30.18 -0.32 10.71
CA LYS A 116 -31.32 0.54 10.40
C LYS A 116 -32.13 0.67 11.68
N HIS A 117 -32.06 1.83 12.33
CA HIS A 117 -33.11 2.23 13.25
C HIS A 117 -34.28 2.66 12.37
N VAL A 118 -35.19 1.71 12.09
CA VAL A 118 -36.52 1.99 11.58
C VAL A 118 -37.41 2.24 12.81
N GLU A 119 -37.94 3.47 12.85
CA GLU A 119 -39.22 3.96 13.40
C GLU A 119 -39.76 3.40 14.73
N ASN A 120 -40.00 4.31 15.68
CA ASN A 120 -41.29 5.00 15.81
C ASN A 120 -41.11 6.40 16.39
#